data_AF-A0AAU5A2I2-F1
#
_entry.id   AF-A0AAU5A2I2-F1
#
_cell.length_a   1.000
_cell.length_b   1.000
_cell.length_c   1.000
_cell.angle_alpha   90.00
_cell.angle_beta   90.00
_cell.angle_gamma   90.00
#
_symmetry.space_group_name_H-M   'P 1'
#
loop_
_entity.id
_entity.type
_entity.pdbx_description
1 polymer ?
#
loop_
_entity_poly.entity_id
_entity_poly.type
_entity_poly.pdbx_seq_one_letter_code
_entity_poly.pdbx_strand_id
1 'polypeptide(L)'
;MQSSQGQGDVHETVGAYALGILDDAEATAFEAHLATCEWCGQQLDELAGMEPMLAALADLPAAQGTPAIGETLSARPSPQLADRLVGEVVERRVRAKRSRRAFFGLAASLIIGGPIVAIAATGGDTAQEAKPLQSASPAKDAFTHMTDKVKATDPSTEVSAVVGMEGKAWGTHSVLELKNVKGPEKCSLIAVGKNGERETATTWAVPKWGYGIKNATTEQAKNPLYVHGGVAMNPEDIDHFEVMTFSGKKLVEVDV
;
A
#
# COMPACT_ATOMS: atom_id res chain seq x y z
N MET A 1 -34.44 -7.61 -23.23
CA MET A 1 -33.75 -8.37 -22.17
C MET A 1 -32.62 -7.49 -21.68
N GLN A 2 -32.83 -6.83 -20.53
CA GLN A 2 -31.88 -5.91 -19.89
C GLN A 2 -30.65 -6.69 -19.40
N SER A 3 -29.48 -6.36 -19.93
CA SER A 3 -28.19 -6.74 -19.36
C SER A 3 -27.79 -5.65 -18.37
N SER A 4 -27.99 -5.89 -17.07
CA SER A 4 -27.42 -5.07 -16.00
C SER A 4 -25.95 -5.46 -15.78
N GLN A 5 -25.05 -4.90 -16.59
CA GLN A 5 -23.60 -4.96 -16.34
C GLN A 5 -23.19 -3.69 -15.58
N GLY A 6 -22.52 -3.89 -14.44
CA GLY A 6 -21.62 -2.94 -13.78
C GLY A 6 -22.09 -1.51 -13.51
N GLN A 7 -22.72 -1.26 -12.36
CA GLN A 7 -22.52 0.01 -11.66
C GLN A 7 -21.12 -0.02 -11.02
N GLY A 8 -20.09 0.05 -11.86
CA GLY A 8 -18.79 0.59 -11.46
C GLY A 8 -18.94 2.10 -11.26
N ASP A 9 -18.01 2.71 -10.55
CA ASP A 9 -18.02 4.16 -10.43
C ASP A 9 -17.88 4.79 -11.83
N VAL A 10 -18.75 5.73 -12.20
CA VAL A 10 -18.70 6.43 -13.51
C VAL A 10 -17.39 7.22 -13.67
N HIS A 11 -16.69 7.48 -12.58
CA HIS A 11 -15.35 8.05 -12.59
C HIS A 11 -14.27 7.05 -13.07
N GLU A 12 -14.47 5.74 -12.89
CA GLU A 12 -13.54 4.70 -13.35
C GLU A 12 -13.64 4.46 -14.87
N THR A 13 -14.72 4.93 -15.52
CA THR A 13 -14.94 4.72 -16.97
C THR A 13 -14.19 5.71 -17.85
N VAL A 14 -13.55 6.74 -17.28
CA VAL A 14 -12.80 7.78 -18.03
C VAL A 14 -11.69 7.21 -18.92
N GLY A 15 -10.94 6.22 -18.42
CA GLY A 15 -9.88 5.58 -19.19
C GLY A 15 -10.43 4.70 -20.31
N ALA A 16 -11.55 4.01 -20.10
CA ALA A 16 -12.20 3.20 -21.13
C ALA A 16 -12.78 4.06 -22.25
N TYR A 17 -13.32 5.24 -21.90
CA TYR A 17 -13.77 6.24 -22.88
C TYR A 17 -12.60 6.77 -23.71
N ALA A 18 -11.49 7.20 -23.06
CA ALA A 18 -10.30 7.70 -23.77
C ALA A 18 -9.69 6.68 -24.73
N LEU A 19 -9.72 5.38 -24.39
CA LEU A 19 -9.21 4.31 -25.23
C LEU A 19 -10.21 3.84 -26.31
N GLY A 20 -11.43 4.40 -26.36
CA GLY A 20 -12.47 4.01 -27.31
C GLY A 20 -12.99 2.59 -27.13
N ILE A 21 -12.99 2.06 -25.90
CA ILE A 21 -13.39 0.67 -25.59
C ILE A 21 -14.89 0.57 -25.23
N LEU A 22 -15.51 1.69 -24.84
CA LEU A 22 -16.93 1.72 -24.47
C LEU A 22 -17.84 1.48 -25.68
N ASP A 23 -18.98 0.83 -25.44
CA ASP A 23 -20.04 0.74 -26.44
C ASP A 23 -20.79 2.08 -26.60
N ASP A 24 -21.58 2.23 -27.66
CA ASP A 24 -22.28 3.50 -27.97
C ASP A 24 -23.19 3.97 -26.83
N ALA A 25 -23.82 3.06 -26.09
CA ALA A 25 -24.73 3.40 -24.99
C ALA A 25 -23.96 3.83 -23.75
N GLU A 26 -22.87 3.14 -23.43
CA GLU A 26 -21.96 3.49 -22.33
C GLU A 26 -21.25 4.83 -22.59
N ALA A 27 -20.78 5.06 -23.81
CA ALA A 27 -20.16 6.31 -24.22
C ALA A 27 -21.15 7.49 -24.08
N THR A 28 -22.38 7.34 -24.57
CA THR A 28 -23.42 8.37 -24.44
C THR A 28 -23.73 8.68 -22.97
N ALA A 29 -23.82 7.65 -22.11
CA ALA A 29 -24.04 7.83 -20.69
C ALA A 29 -22.87 8.55 -19.99
N PHE A 30 -21.64 8.22 -20.38
CA PHE A 30 -20.44 8.86 -19.86
C PHE A 30 -20.33 10.33 -20.31
N GLU A 31 -20.65 10.65 -21.56
CA GLU A 31 -20.67 12.03 -22.07
C GLU A 31 -21.68 12.91 -21.33
N ALA A 32 -22.85 12.37 -20.99
CA ALA A 32 -23.83 13.07 -20.18
C ALA A 32 -23.29 13.39 -18.77
N HIS A 33 -22.51 12.48 -18.18
CA HIS A 33 -21.84 12.73 -16.91
C HIS A 33 -20.70 13.75 -17.06
N LEU A 34 -19.89 13.62 -18.12
CA LEU A 34 -18.75 14.48 -18.43
C LEU A 34 -19.17 15.95 -18.53
N ALA A 35 -20.34 16.24 -19.11
CA ALA A 35 -20.89 17.58 -19.21
C ALA A 35 -21.13 18.28 -17.86
N THR A 36 -21.11 17.53 -16.74
CA THR A 36 -21.41 18.03 -15.40
C THR A 36 -20.31 17.76 -14.37
N CYS A 37 -19.24 17.05 -14.74
CA CYS A 37 -18.16 16.67 -13.82
C CYS A 37 -16.80 17.20 -14.27
N GLU A 38 -16.32 18.24 -13.57
CA GLU A 38 -15.02 18.87 -13.83
C GLU A 38 -13.83 17.91 -13.60
N TRP A 39 -13.92 17.01 -12.62
CA TRP A 39 -12.89 16.01 -12.35
C TRP A 39 -12.68 15.05 -13.53
N CYS A 40 -13.78 14.55 -14.13
CA CYS A 40 -13.71 13.68 -15.31
C CYS A 40 -13.13 14.44 -16.53
N GLY A 41 -13.47 15.71 -16.69
CA GLY A 41 -12.89 16.57 -17.74
C GLY A 41 -11.38 16.72 -17.58
N GLN A 42 -10.92 17.05 -16.37
CA GLN A 42 -9.49 17.19 -16.09
C GLN A 42 -8.72 15.87 -16.30
N GLN A 43 -9.29 14.74 -15.91
CA GLN A 43 -8.69 13.43 -16.16
C GLN A 43 -8.59 13.11 -17.66
N LEU A 44 -9.62 13.43 -18.47
CA LEU A 44 -9.52 13.27 -19.93
C LEU A 44 -8.43 14.15 -20.54
N ASP A 45 -8.28 15.40 -20.10
CA ASP A 45 -7.23 16.29 -20.59
C ASP A 45 -5.82 15.76 -20.24
N GLU A 46 -5.64 15.20 -19.04
CA GLU A 46 -4.38 14.56 -18.64
C GLU A 46 -4.04 13.37 -19.54
N LEU A 47 -5.03 12.54 -19.89
CA LEU A 47 -4.84 11.40 -20.79
C LEU A 47 -4.56 11.85 -22.24
N ALA A 48 -5.30 12.85 -22.74
CA ALA A 48 -5.08 13.44 -24.06
C ALA A 48 -3.68 14.06 -24.17
N GLY A 49 -3.13 14.59 -23.07
CA GLY A 49 -1.75 15.10 -23.00
C GLY A 49 -0.67 14.03 -23.25
N MET A 50 -0.99 12.74 -23.10
CA MET A 50 -0.06 11.64 -23.35
C MET A 50 -0.07 11.15 -24.81
N GLU A 51 -1.15 11.38 -25.55
CA GLU A 51 -1.29 10.93 -26.95
C GLU A 51 -0.16 11.45 -27.87
N PRO A 52 0.29 12.72 -27.80
CA PRO A 52 1.38 13.21 -28.63
C PRO A 52 2.72 12.53 -28.34
N MET A 53 2.97 12.15 -27.07
CA MET A 53 4.16 11.39 -26.69
C MET A 53 4.10 9.97 -27.24
N LEU A 54 2.95 9.32 -27.17
CA LEU A 54 2.76 7.96 -27.72
C LEU A 54 2.83 7.96 -29.25
N ALA A 55 2.27 8.97 -29.91
CA ALA A 55 2.40 9.16 -31.35
C ALA A 55 3.86 9.39 -31.76
N ALA A 56 4.63 10.18 -30.99
CA ALA A 56 6.06 10.36 -31.23
C ALA A 56 6.86 9.05 -31.10
N LEU A 57 6.43 8.11 -30.24
CA LEU A 57 7.02 6.77 -30.18
C LEU A 57 6.64 5.91 -31.38
N ALA A 58 5.42 6.05 -31.93
CA ALA A 58 4.97 5.31 -33.10
C ALA A 58 5.72 5.71 -34.38
N ASP A 59 6.15 6.98 -34.48
CA ASP A 59 6.94 7.50 -35.59
C ASP A 59 8.45 7.17 -35.51
N LEU A 60 8.91 6.57 -34.40
CA LEU A 60 10.29 6.09 -34.32
C LEU A 60 10.47 4.89 -35.25
N PRO A 61 11.47 4.91 -36.16
CA PRO A 61 11.75 3.75 -37.00
C PRO A 61 12.09 2.56 -36.11
N ALA A 62 11.46 1.40 -36.37
CA ALA A 62 11.60 0.14 -35.63
C ALA A 62 13.01 -0.49 -35.68
N ALA A 63 14.03 0.28 -36.06
CA ALA A 63 15.41 -0.13 -36.08
C ALA A 63 16.16 0.86 -35.20
N GLN A 64 16.50 0.46 -33.96
CA GLN A 64 17.76 0.66 -33.20
C GLN A 64 17.61 0.18 -31.73
N GLY A 65 16.42 -0.22 -31.28
CA GLY A 65 16.19 -0.93 -30.02
C GLY A 65 16.04 -2.43 -30.26
N THR A 66 16.69 -3.25 -29.44
CA THR A 66 16.65 -4.72 -29.46
C THR A 66 15.26 -5.28 -29.80
N PRO A 67 15.11 -6.13 -30.85
CA PRO A 67 13.81 -6.72 -31.23
C PRO A 67 13.16 -7.56 -30.11
N ALA A 68 13.91 -7.93 -29.08
CA ALA A 68 13.41 -8.68 -27.94
C ALA A 68 12.37 -7.91 -27.09
N ILE A 69 12.45 -6.58 -26.99
CA ILE A 69 11.60 -5.83 -26.04
C ILE A 69 10.18 -5.62 -26.60
N GLY A 70 10.06 -5.37 -27.90
CA GLY A 70 8.77 -5.26 -28.60
C GLY A 70 8.00 -6.57 -28.61
N GLU A 71 8.69 -7.70 -28.80
CA GLU A 71 8.10 -9.03 -28.76
C GLU A 71 7.66 -9.41 -27.33
N THR A 72 8.40 -9.02 -26.29
CA THR A 72 8.04 -9.32 -24.89
C THR A 72 6.87 -8.46 -24.37
N LEU A 73 6.71 -7.24 -24.89
CA LEU A 73 5.57 -6.37 -24.54
C LEU A 73 4.34 -6.65 -25.41
N SER A 74 4.52 -7.20 -26.62
CA SER A 74 3.43 -7.65 -27.51
C SER A 74 3.13 -9.14 -27.44
N ALA A 75 3.72 -9.87 -26.49
CA ALA A 75 3.41 -11.28 -26.24
C ALA A 75 1.97 -11.38 -25.71
N ARG A 76 1.00 -11.32 -26.62
CA ARG A 76 -0.42 -11.54 -26.35
C ARG A 76 -0.52 -12.93 -25.73
N PRO A 77 -1.00 -13.06 -24.49
CA PRO A 77 -1.22 -14.36 -23.88
C PRO A 77 -2.07 -15.20 -24.82
N SER A 78 -1.78 -16.50 -24.94
CA SER A 78 -2.63 -17.36 -25.74
C SER A 78 -4.08 -17.21 -25.25
N PRO A 79 -5.08 -17.25 -26.15
CA PRO A 79 -6.49 -17.05 -25.76
C PRO A 79 -6.91 -17.93 -24.58
N GLN A 80 -6.36 -19.15 -24.51
CA GLN A 80 -6.61 -20.09 -23.43
C GLN A 80 -6.03 -19.66 -22.07
N LEU A 81 -4.89 -18.96 -22.05
CA LEU A 81 -4.31 -18.41 -20.83
C LEU A 81 -5.06 -17.16 -20.37
N ALA A 82 -5.47 -16.30 -21.30
CA ALA A 82 -6.32 -15.14 -21.00
C ALA A 82 -7.66 -15.59 -20.41
N ASP A 83 -8.33 -16.57 -21.03
CA ASP A 83 -9.60 -17.12 -20.54
C ASP A 83 -9.45 -17.78 -19.16
N ARG A 84 -8.32 -18.44 -18.90
CA ARG A 84 -8.03 -19.03 -17.57
C ARG A 84 -7.83 -17.95 -16.51
N LEU A 85 -7.08 -16.89 -16.81
CA LEU A 85 -6.84 -15.79 -15.87
C LEU A 85 -8.14 -15.04 -15.55
N VAL A 86 -8.98 -14.77 -16.56
CA VAL A 86 -10.31 -14.16 -16.36
C VAL A 86 -11.23 -15.11 -15.59
N GLY A 87 -11.24 -16.40 -15.95
CA GLY A 87 -12.00 -17.43 -15.26
C GLY A 87 -11.63 -17.55 -13.78
N GLU A 88 -10.35 -17.50 -13.46
CA GLU A 88 -9.86 -17.60 -12.08
C GLU A 88 -10.22 -16.37 -11.23
N VAL A 89 -10.20 -15.17 -11.81
CA VAL A 89 -10.70 -13.95 -11.15
C VAL A 89 -12.21 -14.04 -10.88
N VAL A 90 -12.98 -14.52 -11.86
CA VAL A 90 -14.44 -14.72 -11.72
C VAL A 90 -14.74 -15.76 -10.64
N GLU A 91 -14.05 -16.91 -10.65
CA GLU A 91 -14.20 -17.94 -9.62
C GLU A 91 -13.84 -17.42 -8.23
N ARG A 92 -12.75 -16.66 -8.10
CA ARG A 92 -12.33 -16.06 -6.83
C ARG A 92 -13.38 -15.07 -6.31
N ARG A 93 -13.98 -14.27 -7.20
CA ARG A 93 -15.05 -13.31 -6.88
C ARG A 93 -16.34 -14.02 -6.46
N VAL A 94 -16.71 -15.11 -7.15
CA VAL A 94 -17.87 -15.95 -6.79
C VAL A 94 -17.65 -16.63 -5.44
N ARG A 95 -16.44 -17.16 -5.18
CA ARG A 95 -16.08 -17.83 -3.92
C ARG A 95 -16.09 -16.86 -2.74
N ALA A 96 -15.56 -15.65 -2.92
CA ALA A 96 -15.61 -14.58 -1.93
C ALA A 96 -17.05 -14.10 -1.64
N LYS A 97 -17.91 -14.07 -2.66
CA LYS A 97 -19.33 -13.73 -2.50
C LYS A 97 -20.10 -14.85 -1.79
N ARG A 98 -19.74 -16.12 -2.03
CA ARG A 98 -20.34 -17.30 -1.41
C ARG A 98 -19.91 -17.47 0.05
N SER A 99 -18.66 -17.19 0.40
CA SER A 99 -18.17 -17.21 1.79
C SER A 99 -18.83 -16.12 2.64
N ARG A 100 -19.04 -14.91 2.08
CA ARG A 100 -19.83 -13.86 2.74
C ARG A 100 -21.29 -14.26 2.96
N ARG A 101 -21.90 -15.02 2.05
CA ARG A 101 -23.29 -15.50 2.20
C ARG A 101 -23.41 -16.66 3.19
N ALA A 102 -22.39 -17.50 3.34
CA ALA A 102 -22.38 -18.58 4.32
C ALA A 102 -22.39 -18.08 5.78
N PHE A 103 -21.94 -16.85 6.03
CA PHE A 103 -21.98 -16.22 7.36
C PHE A 103 -23.36 -15.68 7.76
N PHE A 104 -24.34 -15.58 6.85
CA PHE A 104 -25.71 -15.10 7.14
C PHE A 104 -26.76 -16.22 7.20
N GLY A 105 -26.36 -17.49 7.20
CA GLY A 105 -27.25 -18.64 7.07
C GLY A 105 -27.69 -19.37 8.35
N LEU A 106 -27.46 -18.82 9.55
CA LEU A 106 -27.75 -19.54 10.81
C LEU A 106 -28.43 -18.66 11.87
N ALA A 107 -29.52 -18.01 11.49
CA ALA A 107 -30.47 -17.43 12.43
C ALA A 107 -31.90 -17.53 11.87
N ALA A 108 -32.39 -18.76 11.71
CA ALA A 108 -33.79 -19.03 11.40
C ALA A 108 -34.29 -20.19 12.27
N SER A 109 -34.55 -19.90 13.55
CA SER A 109 -35.51 -20.69 14.36
C SER A 109 -35.78 -20.02 15.70
N LEU A 110 -36.94 -19.34 15.78
CA LEU A 110 -37.91 -19.30 16.89
C LEU A 110 -38.58 -17.92 16.98
N ILE A 111 -39.56 -17.70 16.08
CA ILE A 111 -40.68 -16.77 16.32
C ILE A 111 -41.84 -17.64 16.78
N ILE A 112 -42.17 -17.62 18.08
CA ILE A 112 -43.54 -17.71 18.61
C ILE A 112 -43.59 -16.89 19.92
N GLY A 113 -44.39 -15.80 19.92
CA GLY A 113 -44.98 -15.19 21.13
C GLY A 113 -44.54 -13.78 21.48
N GLY A 114 -45.36 -12.77 21.14
CA GLY A 114 -45.23 -11.36 21.58
C GLY A 114 -45.60 -11.14 23.08
N PRO A 115 -45.86 -9.90 23.58
CA PRO A 115 -46.20 -8.66 22.86
C PRO A 115 -45.29 -7.45 23.15
N ILE A 116 -45.54 -6.42 22.36
CA ILE A 116 -44.97 -5.07 22.36
C ILE A 116 -45.00 -4.44 23.77
N VAL A 117 -43.82 -4.09 24.29
CA VAL A 117 -43.67 -3.16 25.41
C VAL A 117 -42.82 -1.99 24.91
N ALA A 118 -43.50 -0.90 24.55
CA ALA A 118 -42.86 0.40 24.37
C ALA A 118 -42.54 0.98 25.75
N ILE A 119 -41.26 1.06 26.09
CA ILE A 119 -40.79 1.89 27.20
C ILE A 119 -39.88 2.96 26.60
N ALA A 120 -40.40 4.18 26.62
CA ALA A 120 -39.62 5.38 26.43
C ALA A 120 -38.91 5.75 27.74
N ALA A 121 -37.63 6.11 27.58
CA ALA A 121 -36.81 6.98 28.41
C ALA A 121 -36.57 6.62 29.90
N THR A 122 -35.39 6.08 30.19
CA THR A 122 -34.47 6.61 31.20
C THR A 122 -33.02 6.28 30.82
N GLY A 123 -32.11 7.21 31.09
CA GLY A 123 -30.71 7.14 30.68
C GLY A 123 -29.97 5.91 31.22
N GLY A 124 -29.08 5.40 30.36
CA GLY A 124 -28.07 4.43 30.70
C GLY A 124 -26.99 4.56 29.63
N ASP A 125 -26.05 5.46 29.86
CA ASP A 125 -24.80 5.60 29.12
C ASP A 125 -24.02 4.28 29.19
N THR A 126 -24.42 3.31 28.38
CA THR A 126 -23.51 2.30 27.89
C THR A 126 -22.95 2.86 26.60
N ALA A 127 -22.04 3.82 26.80
CA ALA A 127 -20.96 4.06 25.87
C ALA A 127 -20.31 2.70 25.63
N GLN A 128 -20.78 2.01 24.59
CA GLN A 128 -20.03 0.95 23.99
C GLN A 128 -18.79 1.65 23.48
N GLU A 129 -17.77 1.61 24.33
CA GLU A 129 -16.45 2.16 24.10
C GLU A 129 -16.04 1.58 22.75
N ALA A 130 -16.19 2.41 21.71
CA ALA A 130 -15.53 2.19 20.46
C ALA A 130 -14.06 2.24 20.84
N LYS A 131 -13.50 1.06 21.18
CA LYS A 131 -12.05 0.90 21.30
C LYS A 131 -11.52 1.57 20.06
N PRO A 132 -10.70 2.63 20.19
CA PRO A 132 -10.10 3.22 19.03
C PRO A 132 -9.44 2.05 18.31
N LEU A 133 -9.86 1.79 17.07
CA LEU A 133 -9.03 1.03 16.16
C LEU A 133 -7.78 1.91 16.04
N GLN A 134 -6.83 1.74 16.97
CA GLN A 134 -5.47 2.19 16.78
C GLN A 134 -5.12 1.58 15.45
N SER A 135 -5.04 2.43 14.42
CA SER A 135 -4.51 2.05 13.13
C SER A 135 -3.08 1.64 13.41
N ALA A 136 -2.90 0.36 13.74
CA ALA A 136 -1.62 -0.19 14.08
C ALA A 136 -0.83 -0.14 12.78
N SER A 137 0.31 0.56 12.81
CA SER A 137 1.21 0.58 11.67
C SER A 137 1.56 -0.88 11.35
N PRO A 138 1.36 -1.37 10.11
CA PRO A 138 1.74 -2.74 9.76
C PRO A 138 3.20 -3.07 10.09
N ALA A 139 4.07 -2.06 10.05
CA ALA A 139 5.45 -2.20 10.49
C ALA A 139 5.55 -2.48 12.01
N LYS A 140 4.79 -1.77 12.85
CA LYS A 140 4.79 -1.99 14.31
C LYS A 140 4.25 -3.38 14.69
N ASP A 141 3.22 -3.83 14.00
CA ASP A 141 2.67 -5.17 14.21
C ASP A 141 3.69 -6.25 13.82
N ALA A 142 4.28 -6.14 12.63
CA ALA A 142 5.35 -7.04 12.19
C ALA A 142 6.53 -7.05 13.17
N PHE A 143 6.98 -5.88 13.61
CA PHE A 143 8.06 -5.75 14.59
C PHE A 143 7.77 -6.48 15.88
N THR A 144 6.51 -6.46 16.36
CA THR A 144 6.12 -7.13 17.61
C THR A 144 6.27 -8.66 17.51
N HIS A 145 6.09 -9.23 16.32
CA HIS A 145 6.21 -10.66 16.06
C HIS A 145 7.63 -11.12 15.70
N MET A 146 8.55 -10.21 15.37
CA MET A 146 9.95 -10.54 15.10
C MET A 146 10.71 -10.89 16.39
N THR A 147 11.45 -12.00 16.35
CA THR A 147 12.29 -12.48 17.46
C THR A 147 13.74 -12.08 17.32
N ASP A 148 14.24 -12.03 16.09
CA ASP A 148 15.61 -11.59 15.81
C ASP A 148 15.64 -10.06 15.75
N LYS A 149 16.31 -9.46 16.74
CA LYS A 149 16.35 -8.01 16.94
C LYS A 149 17.71 -7.60 17.47
N VAL A 150 18.30 -6.63 16.81
CA VAL A 150 19.53 -5.96 17.23
C VAL A 150 19.26 -4.50 17.55
N LYS A 151 20.03 -3.93 18.47
CA LYS A 151 19.79 -2.59 19.00
C LYS A 151 21.09 -1.84 19.19
N ALA A 152 21.06 -0.55 18.84
CA ALA A 152 22.11 0.38 19.19
C ALA A 152 21.55 1.75 19.58
N THR A 153 22.41 2.54 20.23
CA THR A 153 22.21 3.96 20.46
C THR A 153 23.52 4.66 20.18
N ASP A 154 23.51 5.63 19.28
CA ASP A 154 24.70 6.41 18.97
C ASP A 154 24.97 7.44 20.09
N PRO A 155 26.17 7.50 20.67
CA PRO A 155 26.47 8.40 21.78
C PRO A 155 26.59 9.88 21.36
N SER A 156 26.83 10.16 20.08
CA SER A 156 27.01 11.52 19.56
C SER A 156 25.68 12.16 19.15
N THR A 157 24.77 11.37 18.59
CA THR A 157 23.45 11.85 18.14
C THR A 157 22.35 11.54 19.15
N GLU A 158 22.59 10.63 20.09
CA GLU A 158 21.63 10.05 21.03
C GLU A 158 20.44 9.35 20.35
N VAL A 159 20.52 9.08 19.05
CA VAL A 159 19.50 8.34 18.31
C VAL A 159 19.59 6.87 18.67
N SER A 160 18.44 6.26 18.99
CA SER A 160 18.35 4.83 19.32
C SER A 160 17.54 4.11 18.25
N ALA A 161 18.10 3.01 17.75
CA ALA A 161 17.49 2.16 16.75
C ALA A 161 17.42 0.71 17.24
N VAL A 162 16.31 0.05 16.93
CA VAL A 162 16.18 -1.41 17.00
C VAL A 162 15.78 -1.91 15.63
N VAL A 163 16.53 -2.84 15.07
CA VAL A 163 16.23 -3.46 13.78
C VAL A 163 15.79 -4.90 14.05
N GLY A 164 14.55 -5.21 13.72
CA GLY A 164 14.04 -6.58 13.65
C GLY A 164 14.25 -7.13 12.25
N MET A 165 14.62 -8.41 12.16
CA MET A 165 14.91 -9.08 10.89
C MET A 165 14.11 -10.37 10.77
N GLU A 166 13.72 -10.70 9.55
CA GLU A 166 13.14 -11.99 9.20
C GLU A 166 13.62 -12.40 7.81
N GLY A 167 14.28 -13.56 7.71
CA GLY A 167 14.68 -14.12 6.44
C GLY A 167 13.47 -14.53 5.57
N LYS A 168 13.55 -14.24 4.28
CA LYS A 168 12.56 -14.58 3.25
C LYS A 168 13.29 -15.21 2.06
N ALA A 169 12.54 -15.90 1.20
CA ALA A 169 13.11 -16.49 -0.02
C ALA A 169 13.71 -15.45 -0.99
N TRP A 170 13.34 -14.17 -0.84
CA TRP A 170 13.83 -13.06 -1.65
C TRP A 170 14.93 -12.24 -0.96
N GLY A 171 15.31 -12.55 0.28
CA GLY A 171 16.29 -11.79 1.08
C GLY A 171 15.81 -11.52 2.50
N THR A 172 16.10 -10.34 3.05
CA THR A 172 15.75 -9.96 4.42
C THR A 172 14.59 -8.98 4.46
N HIS A 173 13.54 -9.31 5.21
CA HIS A 173 12.55 -8.34 5.66
C HIS A 173 13.02 -7.70 6.97
N SER A 174 13.23 -6.40 6.95
CA SER A 174 13.66 -5.62 8.12
C SER A 174 12.57 -4.66 8.59
N VAL A 175 12.49 -4.47 9.90
CA VAL A 175 11.67 -3.42 10.52
C VAL A 175 12.51 -2.61 11.49
N LEU A 176 12.52 -1.30 11.33
CA LEU A 176 13.20 -0.35 12.21
C LEU A 176 12.22 0.28 13.19
N GLU A 177 12.54 0.19 14.48
CA GLU A 177 12.05 1.09 15.53
C GLU A 177 13.08 2.19 15.77
N LEU A 178 12.71 3.47 15.55
CA LEU A 178 13.62 4.61 15.71
C LEU A 178 13.11 5.60 16.77
N LYS A 179 14.01 6.04 17.65
CA LYS A 179 13.75 6.99 18.73
C LYS A 179 14.77 8.13 18.76
N ASN A 180 14.34 9.24 19.38
CA ASN A 180 15.12 10.45 19.60
C ASN A 180 15.63 11.12 18.32
N VAL A 181 14.91 10.97 17.19
CA VAL A 181 15.27 11.63 15.93
C VAL A 181 14.50 12.94 15.79
N LYS A 182 15.22 14.03 15.53
CA LYS A 182 14.67 15.38 15.39
C LYS A 182 14.57 15.71 13.91
N GLY A 183 13.49 16.36 13.50
CA GLY A 183 13.30 16.84 12.13
C GLY A 183 13.36 18.37 12.02
N PRO A 184 13.15 18.92 10.81
CA PRO A 184 12.79 18.20 9.59
C PRO A 184 14.00 17.51 8.93
N GLU A 185 13.86 16.24 8.56
CA GLU A 185 14.92 15.46 7.88
C GLU A 185 14.33 14.46 6.86
N LYS A 186 15.19 13.92 5.99
CA LYS A 186 14.89 12.74 5.15
C LYS A 186 15.94 11.68 5.42
N CYS A 187 15.51 10.46 5.72
CA CYS A 187 16.40 9.39 6.17
C CYS A 187 16.16 8.09 5.40
N SER A 188 17.17 7.23 5.43
CA SER A 188 17.17 5.88 4.88
C SER A 188 17.70 4.88 5.89
N LEU A 189 17.19 3.66 5.84
CA LEU A 189 17.79 2.49 6.48
C LEU A 189 18.58 1.74 5.40
N ILE A 190 19.86 1.53 5.64
CA ILE A 190 20.76 0.87 4.70
C ILE A 190 21.31 -0.38 5.39
N ALA A 191 21.16 -1.54 4.74
CA ALA A 191 21.89 -2.74 5.13
C ALA A 191 23.28 -2.71 4.48
N VAL A 192 24.31 -3.00 5.26
CA VAL A 192 25.69 -3.10 4.79
C VAL A 192 26.12 -4.55 4.96
N GLY A 193 26.50 -5.19 3.85
CA GLY A 193 26.96 -6.57 3.83
C GLY A 193 28.38 -6.71 4.35
N LYS A 194 28.75 -7.93 4.75
CA LYS A 194 30.13 -8.28 5.18
C LYS A 194 31.18 -8.08 4.10
N ASN A 195 30.75 -8.00 2.84
CA ASN A 195 31.56 -7.68 1.66
C ASN A 195 31.66 -6.16 1.37
N GLY A 196 30.98 -5.31 2.15
CA GLY A 196 30.89 -3.87 1.97
C GLY A 196 29.83 -3.40 0.97
N GLU A 197 29.05 -4.31 0.37
CA GLU A 197 27.90 -3.96 -0.46
C GLU A 197 26.83 -3.25 0.37
N ARG A 198 26.08 -2.33 -0.24
CA ARG A 198 25.10 -1.48 0.45
C ARG A 198 23.76 -1.53 -0.26
N GLU A 199 22.72 -1.87 0.46
CA GLU A 199 21.34 -1.90 -0.05
C GLU A 199 20.41 -1.04 0.80
N THR A 200 19.60 -0.19 0.16
CA THR A 200 18.62 0.64 0.87
C THR A 200 17.34 -0.16 1.11
N ALA A 201 17.05 -0.47 2.37
CA ALA A 201 15.86 -1.21 2.75
C ALA A 201 14.58 -0.37 2.61
N THR A 202 14.64 0.90 3.05
CA THR A 202 13.50 1.84 3.02
C THR A 202 13.95 3.27 3.25
N THR A 203 13.09 4.24 2.91
CA THR A 203 13.31 5.68 3.15
C THR A 203 12.06 6.34 3.72
N TRP A 204 12.24 7.42 4.49
CA TRP A 204 11.14 8.14 5.11
C TRP A 204 11.49 9.61 5.38
N ALA A 205 10.47 10.40 5.70
CA ALA A 205 10.63 11.77 6.20
C ALA A 205 10.53 11.80 7.73
N VAL A 206 11.31 12.67 8.36
CA VAL A 206 11.16 13.05 9.77
C VAL A 206 10.51 14.43 9.80
N PRO A 207 9.25 14.56 10.26
CA PRO A 207 8.59 15.85 10.40
C PRO A 207 9.26 16.75 11.45
N LYS A 208 8.91 18.04 11.48
CA LYS A 208 9.48 19.03 12.43
C LYS A 208 9.37 18.60 13.90
N TRP A 209 8.36 17.82 14.27
CA TRP A 209 8.16 17.36 15.65
C TRP A 209 9.00 16.11 16.01
N GLY A 210 9.61 15.43 15.04
CA GLY A 210 10.48 14.27 15.29
C GLY A 210 9.75 12.98 15.67
N TYR A 211 10.52 11.97 16.10
CA TYR A 211 10.01 10.69 16.60
C TYR A 211 10.74 10.24 17.87
N GLY A 212 10.00 9.65 18.81
CA GLY A 212 10.54 9.07 20.04
C GLY A 212 11.21 10.08 20.98
N ILE A 213 10.75 11.32 21.03
CA ILE A 213 11.31 12.40 21.85
C ILE A 213 10.73 12.30 23.28
N LYS A 214 11.57 11.95 24.26
CA LYS A 214 11.16 11.63 25.65
C LYS A 214 10.32 12.72 26.34
N ASN A 215 10.65 13.99 26.10
CA ASN A 215 10.02 15.15 26.76
C ASN A 215 9.20 16.00 25.79
N ALA A 216 8.73 15.46 24.67
CA ALA A 216 7.91 16.22 23.74
C ALA A 216 6.53 16.54 24.33
N THR A 217 5.96 17.66 23.89
CA THR A 217 4.62 18.12 24.30
C THR A 217 3.50 17.39 23.57
N THR A 218 3.76 16.85 22.38
CA THR A 218 2.77 16.16 21.55
C THR A 218 2.98 14.65 21.59
N GLU A 219 1.88 13.89 21.61
CA GLU A 219 1.92 12.43 21.58
C GLU A 219 2.58 11.90 20.29
N GLN A 220 2.40 12.59 19.17
CA GLN A 220 3.02 12.24 17.88
C GLN A 220 4.54 12.22 17.97
N ALA A 221 5.14 13.19 18.66
CA ALA A 221 6.59 13.28 18.83
C ALA A 221 7.14 12.29 19.87
N LYS A 222 6.34 11.91 20.87
CA LYS A 222 6.72 10.89 21.87
C LYS A 222 6.77 9.48 21.28
N ASN A 223 5.90 9.19 20.31
CA ASN A 223 5.82 7.88 19.69
C ASN A 223 7.09 7.60 18.84
N PRO A 224 7.68 6.40 18.94
CA PRO A 224 8.75 5.98 18.04
C PRO A 224 8.22 5.81 16.62
N LEU A 225 9.13 5.91 15.65
CA LEU A 225 8.85 5.55 14.27
C LEU A 225 8.99 4.04 14.11
N TYR A 226 8.02 3.42 13.42
CA TYR A 226 8.15 2.07 12.88
C TYR A 226 8.05 2.12 11.36
N VAL A 227 9.09 1.68 10.67
CA VAL A 227 9.13 1.54 9.21
C VAL A 227 9.73 0.20 8.84
N HIS A 228 9.24 -0.39 7.76
CA HIS A 228 9.74 -1.67 7.27
C HIS A 228 10.25 -1.56 5.82
N GLY A 229 11.13 -2.47 5.46
CA GLY A 229 11.82 -2.48 4.18
C GLY A 229 12.41 -3.86 3.89
N GLY A 230 12.84 -4.06 2.65
CA GLY A 230 13.45 -5.31 2.21
C GLY A 230 14.81 -5.07 1.57
N VAL A 231 15.73 -6.00 1.77
CA VAL A 231 17.02 -6.08 1.04
C VAL A 231 17.16 -7.49 0.47
N ALA A 232 17.86 -7.63 -0.65
CA ALA A 232 18.12 -8.91 -1.30
C ALA A 232 19.13 -9.75 -0.51
N MET A 233 20.01 -9.13 0.28
CA MET A 233 20.93 -9.84 1.18
C MET A 233 20.16 -10.75 2.16
N ASN A 234 20.69 -11.95 2.40
CA ASN A 234 20.21 -12.80 3.48
C ASN A 234 20.67 -12.23 4.84
N PRO A 235 19.95 -12.51 5.94
CA PRO A 235 20.29 -11.96 7.26
C PRO A 235 21.74 -12.25 7.67
N GLU A 236 22.24 -13.45 7.36
CA GLU A 236 23.60 -13.90 7.69
C GLU A 236 24.71 -13.19 6.90
N ASP A 237 24.38 -12.53 5.79
CA ASP A 237 25.33 -11.81 4.94
C ASP A 237 25.45 -10.33 5.35
N ILE A 238 24.52 -9.84 6.18
CA ILE A 238 24.50 -8.47 6.71
C ILE A 238 25.50 -8.36 7.86
N ASP A 239 26.31 -7.31 7.84
CA ASP A 239 27.27 -6.97 8.89
C ASP A 239 26.64 -5.99 9.88
N HIS A 240 26.04 -4.92 9.38
CA HIS A 240 25.36 -3.92 10.19
C HIS A 240 24.30 -3.15 9.37
N PHE A 241 23.45 -2.41 10.08
CA PHE A 241 22.54 -1.43 9.49
C PHE A 241 22.97 -0.01 9.83
N GLU A 242 22.81 0.90 8.88
CA GLU A 242 23.01 2.33 9.09
C GLU A 242 21.71 3.10 8.88
N VAL A 243 21.38 4.00 9.81
CA VAL A 243 20.38 5.04 9.59
C VAL A 243 21.11 6.29 9.11
N MET A 244 20.89 6.66 7.85
CA MET A 244 21.56 7.78 7.20
C MET A 244 20.54 8.87 6.87
N THR A 245 20.93 10.14 7.00
CA THR A 245 20.21 11.23 6.36
C THR A 245 20.55 11.28 4.87
N PHE A 246 19.68 11.89 4.06
CA PHE A 246 19.96 12.11 2.63
C PHE A 246 21.12 13.10 2.39
N SER A 247 21.48 13.88 3.41
CA SER A 247 22.67 14.75 3.42
C SER A 247 23.98 14.00 3.73
N GLY A 248 23.92 12.68 3.96
CA GLY A 248 25.10 11.84 4.21
C GLY A 248 25.53 11.77 5.67
N LYS A 249 24.74 12.27 6.61
CA LYS A 249 25.03 12.14 8.05
C LYS A 249 24.53 10.79 8.56
N LYS A 250 25.42 10.01 9.19
CA LYS A 250 25.04 8.83 9.95
C LYS A 250 24.40 9.25 11.28
N LEU A 251 23.23 8.70 11.56
CA LEU A 251 22.51 8.93 12.81
C LEU A 251 22.80 7.84 13.84
N VAL A 252 22.81 6.58 13.40
CA VAL A 252 23.12 5.42 14.23
C VAL A 252 23.52 4.25 13.34
N GLU A 253 24.44 3.43 13.84
CA GLU A 253 24.83 2.14 13.29
C GLU A 253 24.36 1.04 14.24
N VAL A 254 23.85 -0.07 13.70
CA VAL A 254 23.33 -1.20 14.46
C VAL A 254 23.98 -2.48 13.94
N ASP A 255 24.91 -3.03 14.70
CA ASP A 255 25.59 -4.29 14.37
C ASP A 255 24.62 -5.48 14.45
N VAL A 256 24.77 -6.42 13.51
CA VAL A 256 23.98 -7.66 13.42
C VAL A 256 24.64 -8.81 14.19
#